data_AF-A0A3D3UE28-F1
#
_entry.id   AF-A0A3D3UE28-F1
#
_cell.length_a   1.000
_cell.length_b   1.000
_cell.length_c   1.000
_cell.angle_alpha   90.00
_cell.angle_beta   90.00
_cell.angle_gamma   90.00
#
_symmetry.space_group_name_H-M   'P 1'
#
loop_
_entity.id
_entity.type
_entity.pdbx_description
1 polymer ?
#
loop_
_entity_poly.entity_id
_entity_poly.type
_entity_poly.pdbx_seq_one_letter_code
_entity_poly.pdbx_strand_id
1 'polypeptide(L)' 'IIHDLVAERAVTVLLTTSYMDEAERCHEVALMHAGREIASGEPEQLIAEMGAVNIALRCAEPER' A
#
# COMPACT_ATOMS: atom_id res chain seq x y z
N ILE A 1 3.24 -13.83 7.62
CA ILE A 1 4.18 -14.31 6.58
C ILE A 1 5.05 -13.18 6.03
N ILE A 2 4.56 -12.26 5.18
CA ILE A 2 5.42 -11.21 4.60
C ILE A 2 6.04 -10.33 5.68
N HIS A 3 5.24 -9.92 6.66
CA HIS A 3 5.73 -9.14 7.81
C HIS A 3 6.87 -9.87 8.55
N ASP A 4 6.69 -11.16 8.84
CA ASP A 4 7.69 -11.96 9.59
C ASP A 4 8.98 -12.16 8.78
N LEU A 5 8.87 -12.31 7.45
CA LEU A 5 10.05 -12.37 6.56
C LEU A 5 10.88 -11.09 6.63
N VAL A 6 10.23 -9.93 6.65
CA VAL A 6 10.92 -8.63 6.72
C VAL A 6 11.46 -8.38 8.13
N ALA A 7 10.61 -8.50 9.15
CA ALA A 7 10.92 -8.10 10.52
C ALA A 7 11.85 -9.08 11.24
N GLU A 8 11.63 -10.39 11.09
CA GLU A 8 12.38 -11.40 11.86
C GLU A 8 13.55 -11.99 11.07
N ARG A 9 13.47 -11.99 9.75
CA ARG A 9 14.46 -12.66 8.88
C ARG A 9 15.27 -11.71 8.02
N ALA A 10 15.07 -10.39 8.15
CA ALA A 10 15.78 -9.35 7.42
C ALA A 10 15.75 -9.56 5.89
N VAL A 11 14.65 -10.09 5.35
CA VAL A 11 14.46 -10.31 3.92
C VAL A 11 13.88 -9.07 3.27
N THR A 12 14.49 -8.63 2.16
CA THR A 12 13.89 -7.61 1.29
C THR A 12 12.80 -8.23 0.42
N VAL A 13 11.61 -7.65 0.44
CA VAL A 13 10.44 -8.13 -0.30
C VAL A 13 10.00 -7.06 -1.29
N LEU A 14 9.91 -7.45 -2.57
CA LEU A 14 9.22 -6.68 -3.60
C LEU A 14 7.88 -7.39 -3.87
N LEU A 15 6.77 -6.66 -3.76
CA LEU A 15 5.43 -7.16 -4.03
C LEU A 15 4.67 -6.19 -4.94
N THR A 16 3.70 -6.72 -5.66
CA THR A 16 2.74 -5.92 -6.43
C THR A 16 1.34 -6.18 -5.88
N THR A 17 0.57 -5.10 -5.72
CA THR A 17 -0.80 -5.18 -5.22
C THR A 17 -1.64 -4.05 -5.81
N SER A 18 -2.93 -4.30 -5.97
CA SER A 18 -3.94 -3.28 -6.25
C SER A 18 -4.76 -2.91 -5.01
N TYR A 19 -4.43 -3.49 -3.85
CA TYR A 19 -5.11 -3.25 -2.59
C TYR A 19 -4.41 -2.13 -1.82
N MET A 20 -5.15 -1.04 -1.56
CA MET A 20 -4.59 0.15 -0.94
C MET A 20 -4.17 -0.08 0.51
N ASP A 21 -4.87 -0.94 1.26
CA ASP A 21 -4.53 -1.32 2.62
C ASP A 21 -3.23 -2.14 2.71
N GLU A 22 -2.91 -2.94 1.69
CA GLU A 22 -1.62 -3.59 1.56
C GLU A 22 -0.51 -2.60 1.22
N ALA A 23 -0.77 -1.67 0.30
CA ALA A 23 0.18 -0.63 -0.09
C ALA A 23 0.53 0.32 1.08
N GLU A 24 -0.46 0.70 1.89
CA GLU A 24 -0.26 1.55 3.09
C GLU A 24 0.66 0.94 4.15
N ARG A 25 0.77 -0.38 4.17
CA ARG A 25 1.63 -1.10 5.13
C ARG A 25 3.07 -1.27 4.63
N CYS A 26 3.37 -0.86 3.41
CA CYS A 26 4.71 -0.96 2.83
C CYS A 26 5.58 0.22 3.26
N HIS A 27 6.89 -0.01 3.38
CA HIS A 27 7.85 1.06 3.67
C HIS A 27 7.96 2.07 2.52
N GLU A 28 7.85 1.58 1.28
CA GLU A 28 7.92 2.39 0.08
C GLU A 28 6.97 1.79 -0.97
N VAL A 29 6.32 2.65 -1.75
CA VAL A 29 5.37 2.27 -2.80
C VAL A 29 5.76 2.98 -4.09
N ALA A 30 5.73 2.24 -5.19
CA ALA A 30 5.82 2.81 -6.54
C ALA A 30 4.43 2.71 -7.21
N LEU A 31 3.81 3.87 -7.47
CA LEU A 31 2.55 3.96 -8.20
C LEU A 31 2.80 3.80 -9.69
N MET A 32 2.16 2.81 -10.31
CA MET A 32 2.31 2.53 -11.74
C MET A 32 1.01 2.73 -12.50
N HIS A 33 1.10 3.34 -13.68
CA HIS A 33 0.02 3.42 -14.65
C HIS A 33 0.55 3.23 -16.06
N ALA A 34 -0.13 2.40 -16.86
CA ALA A 34 0.23 2.10 -18.24
C ALA A 34 1.72 1.70 -18.43
N GLY A 35 2.26 0.92 -17.49
CA GLY A 35 3.64 0.43 -17.55
C GLY A 35 4.71 1.48 -17.21
N ARG A 36 4.31 2.63 -16.62
CA ARG A 36 5.22 3.70 -16.19
C ARG A 36 5.00 4.02 -14.72
N GLU A 37 6.08 4.34 -14.02
CA GLU A 37 6.03 4.90 -12.67
C GLU A 37 5.49 6.34 -12.74
N ILE A 38 4.53 6.64 -11.88
CA ILE A 38 3.92 7.96 -11.71
C ILE A 38 4.54 8.69 -10.53
N ALA A 39 4.75 7.97 -9.41
CA ALA A 39 5.33 8.48 -8.18
C ALA A 39 5.86 7.32 -7.33
N SER A 40 6.83 7.61 -6.47
CA SER A 40 7.38 6.67 -5.50
C SER A 40 7.72 7.36 -4.19
N GLY A 41 7.60 6.61 -3.08
CA GLY A 41 7.90 7.12 -1.74
C GLY A 41 7.12 6.40 -0.65
N GLU A 42 7.20 6.92 0.57
CA GLU A 42 6.38 6.44 1.68
C GLU A 42 4.88 6.71 1.38
N PRO A 43 3.97 5.79 1.73
CA PRO A 43 2.55 5.95 1.44
C PRO A 43 1.95 7.27 1.93
N GLU A 44 2.32 7.70 3.15
CA GLU A 44 1.83 8.94 3.76
C GLU A 44 2.30 10.18 2.98
N GLN A 45 3.54 10.17 2.48
CA GLN A 45 4.10 11.27 1.69
C GLN A 45 3.39 11.38 0.34
N LEU A 46 3.18 10.23 -0.32
CA LEU A 46 2.48 10.19 -1.61
C LEU A 46 1.04 10.71 -1.50
N ILE A 47 0.32 10.34 -0.45
CA ILE A 47 -1.04 10.85 -0.19
C ILE A 47 -1.03 12.38 -0.01
N ALA A 48 -0.07 12.90 0.76
CA ALA A 48 0.07 14.33 1.00
C ALA A 48 0.42 15.12 -0.28
N GLU A 49 1.37 14.64 -1.08
CA GLU A 49 1.81 15.28 -2.32
C GLU A 49 0.73 15.32 -3.39
N MET A 50 -0.07 14.26 -3.49
CA MET A 50 -1.19 14.19 -4.44
C MET A 50 -2.40 15.01 -4.01
N GLY A 51 -2.42 15.56 -2.78
CA GLY A 51 -3.63 16.16 -2.20
C GLY A 51 -4.78 15.16 -2.12
N ALA A 52 -4.46 13.87 -1.97
CA ALA A 52 -5.42 12.78 -1.95
C ALA A 52 -5.93 12.52 -0.53
N VAL A 53 -7.03 11.79 -0.41
CA VAL A 53 -7.58 11.34 0.86
C VAL A 53 -7.85 9.84 0.76
N ASN A 54 -7.33 9.05 1.71
CA ASN A 54 -7.73 7.65 1.82
C ASN A 54 -9.12 7.55 2.49
N ILE A 55 -10.02 6.81 1.85
CA ILE A 55 -11.36 6.55 2.37
C ILE A 55 -11.53 5.04 2.52
N ALA A 56 -11.60 4.56 3.77
CA ALA A 56 -11.94 3.19 4.08
C ALA A 56 -13.46 3.03 4.25
N LEU A 57 -14.09 2.25 3.37
CA LEU A 57 -15.50 1.90 3.47
C LEU A 57 -15.67 0.59 4.23
N ARG A 58 -16.47 0.62 5.30
CA ARG A 58 -16.91 -0.59 6.02
C ARG A 58 -18.38 -0.83 5.70
N CYS A 59 -18.68 -1.96 5.07
CA CYS A 59 -20.07 -2.40 4.94
C CYS A 59 -20.56 -2.91 6.30
N ALA A 60 -21.83 -2.63 6.62
CA ALA A 60 -22.49 -3.30 7.73
C ALA A 60 -22.52 -4.81 7.49
N GLU A 61 -22.36 -5.60 8.54
CA GLU A 61 -22.52 -7.05 8.45
C GLU A 61 -23.93 -7.37 7.96
N PRO A 62 -24.10 -8.26 6.97
CA PRO A 62 -25.43 -8.60 6.48
C PRO A 62 -26.25 -9.22 7.62
N GLU A 63 -27.43 -8.64 7.89
CA GLU A 63 -28.40 -9.25 8.79
C GLU A 63 -28.82 -10.61 8.19
N ARG A 64 -28.67 -11.67 8.99
CA ARG A 64 -28.87 -13.07 8.58
C ARG A 64 -30.29 -13.39 8.14
#